data_AF-A0A9D5X4K8-F1
#
_entry.id   AF-A0A9D5X4K8-F1
#
_cell.length_a   1.000
_cell.length_b   1.000
_cell.length_c   1.000
_cell.angle_alpha   90.00
_cell.angle_beta   90.00
_cell.angle_gamma   90.00
#
_symmetry.space_group_name_H-M   'P 1'
#
loop_
_entity.id
_entity.type
_entity.pdbx_description
1 polymer ?
#
loop_
_entity_poly.entity_id
_entity_poly.type
_entity_poly.pdbx_seq_one_letter_code
_entity_poly.pdbx_strand_id
1 'polypeptide(L)' 'LMASGGINLDNLAEWLEHGVDCCGMGSLLTKGSKEEIAANAAKVRAIIDETRVKMQTA' A
#
# COMPACT_ATOMS: atom_id res chain seq x y z
N LEU A 1 -3.57 -4.32 -13.91
CA LEU A 1 -3.95 -5.39 -12.95
C LEU A 1 -4.23 -4.79 -11.58
N MET A 2 -5.28 -5.23 -10.88
CA MET A 2 -5.56 -4.84 -9.49
C MET A 2 -5.35 -6.04 -8.58
N ALA A 3 -4.48 -5.90 -7.57
CA ALA A 3 -4.34 -6.90 -6.50
C ALA A 3 -5.35 -6.62 -5.39
N SER A 4 -5.92 -7.67 -4.80
CA SER A 4 -6.83 -7.55 -3.65
C SER A 4 -6.78 -8.80 -2.78
N GLY A 5 -6.96 -8.63 -1.46
CA GLY A 5 -6.90 -9.72 -0.47
C GLY A 5 -5.49 -9.94 0.08
N GLY A 6 -5.34 -9.91 1.41
CA GLY A 6 -4.05 -10.15 2.08
C GLY A 6 -3.01 -9.03 1.97
N ILE A 7 -3.32 -7.91 1.32
CA ILE A 7 -2.42 -6.77 1.18
C ILE A 7 -2.35 -6.00 2.50
N ASN A 8 -1.14 -5.73 2.97
CA ASN A 8 -0.84 -5.02 4.20
C ASN A 8 0.43 -4.16 4.02
N LEU A 9 0.91 -3.55 5.11
CA LEU A 9 2.08 -2.68 5.07
C LEU A 9 3.39 -3.44 4.79
N ASP A 10 3.44 -4.75 5.08
CA ASP A 10 4.65 -5.56 4.97
C ASP A 10 4.90 -6.03 3.54
N ASN A 11 3.82 -6.25 2.77
CA ASN A 11 3.91 -6.81 1.41
C ASN A 11 3.51 -5.85 0.29
N LEU A 12 3.07 -4.62 0.60
CA LEU A 12 2.62 -3.66 -0.41
C LEU A 12 3.70 -3.37 -1.46
N ALA A 13 4.96 -3.20 -1.05
CA ALA A 13 6.06 -2.90 -1.97
C ALA A 13 6.24 -4.00 -3.03
N GLU A 14 6.16 -5.28 -2.63
CA GLU A 14 6.30 -6.43 -3.53
C GLU A 14 5.22 -6.39 -4.62
N TRP A 15 3.96 -6.11 -4.25
CA TRP A 15 2.87 -6.00 -5.22
C TRP A 15 3.10 -4.89 -6.24
N LEU A 16 3.61 -3.73 -5.79
CA LEU A 16 3.93 -2.61 -6.67
C LEU A 16 5.09 -2.96 -7.62
N GLU A 17 6.13 -3.62 -7.11
CA GLU A 17 7.27 -4.08 -7.91
C GLU A 17 6.86 -5.13 -8.96
N HIS A 18 5.83 -5.93 -8.68
CA HIS A 18 5.22 -6.85 -9.65
C HIS A 18 4.35 -6.16 -10.72
N GLY A 19 4.23 -4.83 -10.69
CA GLY A 19 3.58 -4.05 -11.74
C GLY A 19 2.06 -4.00 -11.66
N VAL A 20 1.48 -4.12 -10.46
CA VAL A 20 0.04 -3.88 -10.28
C VAL A 20 -0.28 -2.39 -10.36
N ASP A 21 -1.41 -2.05 -10.98
CA ASP A 21 -1.87 -0.66 -11.10
C ASP A 21 -2.53 -0.16 -9.81
N CYS A 22 -3.12 -1.08 -9.04
CA CYS A 22 -3.88 -0.75 -7.83
C CYS A 22 -3.89 -1.92 -6.82
N CYS A 23 -3.94 -1.57 -5.53
CA CYS A 23 -4.02 -2.50 -4.41
C CYS A 23 -5.28 -2.21 -3.59
N GLY A 24 -6.22 -3.15 -3.55
CA GLY A 24 -7.41 -3.08 -2.71
C GLY A 24 -7.11 -3.45 -1.26
N MET A 25 -7.25 -2.49 -0.35
CA MET A 25 -7.02 -2.68 1.09
C MET A 25 -8.34 -2.61 1.88
N GLY A 26 -8.69 -3.74 2.51
CA GLY A 26 -9.91 -3.87 3.30
C GLY A 26 -9.76 -3.32 4.71
N SER A 27 -9.67 -4.21 5.71
CA SER A 27 -9.70 -3.85 7.14
C SER A 27 -8.68 -2.78 7.55
N LEU A 28 -7.50 -2.77 6.93
CA LEU A 28 -6.44 -1.79 7.21
C LEU A 28 -6.90 -0.33 7.07
N LEU A 29 -7.80 -0.05 6.12
CA LEU A 29 -8.29 1.30 5.80
C LEU A 29 -9.78 1.50 6.14
N THR A 30 -10.43 0.51 6.76
CA THR A 30 -11.88 0.54 7.00
C THR A 30 -12.30 0.18 8.42
N LYS A 31 -11.39 -0.37 9.23
CA LYS A 31 -11.64 -0.72 10.64
C LYS A 31 -10.68 0.03 11.56
N GLY A 32 -11.17 0.41 12.74
CA GLY A 32 -10.45 1.22 13.72
C GLY A 32 -11.01 2.64 13.84
N SER A 33 -10.34 3.47 14.64
CA SER A 33 -10.66 4.89 14.75
C SER A 33 -10.29 5.64 13.47
N LYS A 34 -10.80 6.87 13.33
CA LYS A 34 -10.44 7.74 12.20
C LYS A 34 -8.94 8.05 12.19
N GLU A 35 -8.35 8.22 13.36
CA GLU A 35 -6.92 8.50 13.56
C GLU A 35 -6.08 7.28 13.16
N GLU A 36 -6.49 6.07 13.54
CA GLU A 36 -5.82 4.83 13.14
C GLU A 36 -5.88 4.64 11.62
N ILE A 37 -7.06 4.83 11.01
CA ILE A 37 -7.23 4.74 9.56
C ILE A 37 -6.37 5.78 8.83
N ALA A 38 -6.34 7.03 9.31
CA ALA A 38 -5.52 8.09 8.74
C ALA A 38 -4.02 7.78 8.85
N ALA A 39 -3.56 7.29 10.00
CA ALA A 39 -2.18 6.87 10.21
C ALA A 39 -1.80 5.70 9.28
N ASN A 40 -2.68 4.73 9.10
CA ASN A 40 -2.46 3.62 8.17
C ASN A 40 -2.40 4.10 6.71
N ALA A 41 -3.30 4.99 6.30
CA ALA A 41 -3.29 5.58 4.95
C ALA A 41 -1.99 6.36 4.67
N ALA A 42 -1.47 7.09 5.67
CA ALA A 42 -0.19 7.79 5.55
C ALA A 42 0.99 6.82 5.34
N LYS A 43 1.02 5.70 6.09
CA LYS A 43 2.04 4.66 5.90
C LYS A 43 1.95 4.01 4.53
N VAL A 44 0.74 3.69 4.06
CA VAL A 44 0.50 3.16 2.71
C VAL A 44 1.06 4.12 1.65
N ARG A 45 0.77 5.42 1.77
CA ARG A 45 1.26 6.44 0.85
C ARG A 45 2.79 6.50 0.83
N ALA A 46 3.42 6.51 2.01
CA ALA A 46 4.88 6.54 2.14
C ALA A 46 5.54 5.34 1.42
N ILE A 47 5.04 4.13 1.64
CA ILE A 47 5.53 2.92 0.96
C ILE A 47 5.41 3.08 -0.56
N ILE A 48 4.27 3.55 -1.07
CA ILE A 48 4.09 3.74 -2.52
C ILE A 48 5.10 4.75 -3.08
N ASP A 49 5.33 5.87 -2.39
CA ASP A 49 6.33 6.86 -2.82
C ASP A 49 7.74 6.27 -2.84
N GLU A 50 8.16 5.62 -1.75
CA GLU A 50 9.47 5.00 -1.62
C GLU A 50 9.70 3.91 -2.68
N THR A 51 8.74 3.02 -2.90
CA THR A 51 8.83 1.97 -3.92
C THR A 51 8.92 2.56 -5.32
N ARG A 52 8.14 3.60 -5.63
CA ARG A 52 8.18 4.22 -6.96
C ARG A 52 9.49 4.95 -7.23
N VAL A 53 10.05 5.64 -6.23
CA VAL A 53 11.39 6.24 -6.34
C VAL A 53 12.42 5.16 -6.61
N LYS A 54 12.41 4.06 -5.84
CA LYS A 54 13.31 2.92 -6.03
C LYS A 54 13.22 2.33 -7.45
N MET A 55 12.00 2.12 -7.96
CA MET A 55 11.75 1.57 -9.29
C MET A 55 12.19 2.48 -10.44
N GLN A 56 12.29 3.79 -10.23
CA GLN A 56 12.79 4.73 -11.25
C GLN A 56 14.32 4.81 -11.29
N THR A 57 14.98 4.40 -10.20
CA THR A 57 16.45 4.41 -10.06
C THR A 57 17.12 3.06 -10.32
N ALA A 58 16.32 2.02 -10.57
CA ALA A 58 16.77 0.66 -10.88
C ALA A 58 16.74 0.39 -12.39
#